data_AF-A0A933UJP9-F1
#
_entry.id   AF-A0A933UJP9-F1
#
_cell.length_a   1.000
_cell.length_b   1.000
_cell.length_c   1.000
_cell.angle_alpha   90.00
_cell.angle_beta   90.00
_cell.angle_gamma   90.00
#
_symmetry.space_group_name_H-M   'P 1'
#
loop_
_entity.id
_entity.type
_entity.pdbx_description
1 polymer ?
#
loop_
_entity_poly.entity_id
_entity_poly.type
_entity_poly.pdbx_seq_one_letter_code
_entity_poly.pdbx_strand_id
1 'polypeptide(L)'
;MTSLHAVALTLLLSLSAFAQTASPAPQTRIITQGGAVVFQATPGGAAPVLDPQVAALMQQAGVDQNVTAQAEFDPPVITLGQRSTYRVTVTAMTEGVSVTDSPPAPAGLQLTLAGRGFNYGTGAGGLQPRTTFNFRVSATNAGTFVIPPFQASANAKPLTVPEARLTVLPAGAPGARPGTGRLVAEVADTEFYIGQSVPVRLMMLDPGDNSVQGVTQPQITGDAFISENWTMRYRREARPVDGRVVIANICEVSVYPIKAGRLQLSATAHAIVRRGVFNPAMPQVMENVMVDSDPITVTVQHVPKEGELPGFTGGVGTFQLDAPRVSTNVVRAGEPLTLTVTVKGEGNLTRLVPPKLERLRGWQTFAPATDASGAPQIQMRGSVSFTYTLIPLSDRIQSTPAIPFSCFDPKKKAHVDLTIPPVPITVQPPPGGVLPIAETAKTAVLGVDDSDLFGAERELVLTGLMDKPGRRVSTLAPLQQRGWFLALQIVPAAVLGGMWLRERRRRYLAQHPEVVLRAKARRGVRRQLRLARQAASARDVGGFVAAGVNALREASAPRAAGNPNALVCADVLSALEPSERDGQEGALVRQLFGAADAQRFVDKKPDSEMVATLQPELESLLGKWRTRL
;
A
#
# COMPACT_ATOMS: atom_id res chain seq x y z
N MET A 1 17.62 18.83 -5.22
CA MET A 1 17.34 18.37 -3.84
C MET A 1 16.05 17.53 -3.74
N THR A 2 15.22 17.51 -4.78
CA THR A 2 13.96 16.75 -4.88
C THR A 2 14.14 15.25 -5.21
N SER A 3 15.19 14.87 -5.95
CA SER A 3 15.44 13.45 -6.29
C SER A 3 15.97 12.60 -5.13
N LEU A 4 16.67 13.20 -4.16
CA LEU A 4 17.15 12.48 -2.97
C LEU A 4 16.00 12.14 -1.99
N HIS A 5 14.98 12.99 -1.91
CA HIS A 5 13.81 12.74 -1.07
C HIS A 5 12.95 11.59 -1.62
N ALA A 6 12.81 11.48 -2.94
CA ALA A 6 12.09 10.37 -3.58
C ALA A 6 12.79 9.02 -3.33
N VAL A 7 14.13 8.98 -3.43
CA VAL A 7 14.90 7.75 -3.18
C VAL A 7 14.89 7.35 -1.70
N ALA A 8 14.93 8.32 -0.78
CA ALA A 8 14.81 8.05 0.66
C ALA A 8 13.42 7.50 1.06
N LEU A 9 12.36 8.02 0.44
CA LEU A 9 10.99 7.55 0.69
C LEU A 9 10.75 6.13 0.13
N THR A 10 11.34 5.81 -1.02
CA THR A 10 11.24 4.48 -1.65
C THR A 10 12.01 3.42 -0.84
N LEU A 11 13.13 3.80 -0.21
CA LEU A 11 13.90 2.91 0.68
C LEU A 11 13.17 2.63 2.00
N LEU A 12 12.50 3.63 2.60
CA LEU A 12 11.70 3.46 3.82
C LEU A 12 10.46 2.56 3.60
N LEU A 13 9.86 2.59 2.41
CA LEU A 13 8.76 1.70 2.01
C LEU A 13 9.23 0.25 1.73
N SER A 14 10.48 0.06 1.30
CA SER A 14 11.03 -1.28 1.07
C SER A 14 11.48 -2.01 2.34
N LEU A 15 11.82 -1.27 3.39
CA LEU A 15 12.21 -1.82 4.71
C LEU A 15 11.01 -2.26 5.56
N SER A 16 9.82 -1.71 5.30
CA SER A 16 8.56 -2.14 5.93
C SER A 16 8.02 -3.46 5.33
N ALA A 17 8.39 -3.79 4.08
CA ALA A 17 7.96 -5.01 3.40
C ALA A 17 8.71 -6.29 3.83
N PHE A 18 9.83 -6.19 4.57
CA PHE A 18 10.65 -7.35 4.97
C PHE A 18 10.55 -7.74 6.46
N ALA A 19 9.72 -7.05 7.26
CA ALA A 19 9.55 -7.32 8.70
C ALA A 19 8.24 -8.06 9.06
N GLN A 20 7.46 -8.52 8.08
CA GLN A 20 6.26 -9.35 8.32
C GLN A 20 6.60 -10.85 8.31
N THR A 21 7.32 -11.32 9.33
CA THR A 21 7.23 -12.73 9.75
C THR A 21 7.45 -12.81 11.26
N ALA A 22 6.33 -12.83 12.01
CA ALA A 22 6.12 -13.44 13.33
C ALA A 22 5.14 -12.59 14.14
N SER A 23 3.86 -12.97 14.12
CA SER A 23 2.90 -12.52 15.13
C SER A 23 3.07 -13.40 16.38
N PRO A 24 3.31 -12.86 17.59
CA PRO A 24 3.15 -13.63 18.80
C PRO A 24 1.65 -13.80 19.11
N ALA A 25 1.26 -14.98 19.60
CA ALA A 25 -0.09 -15.28 20.07
C ALA A 25 -0.51 -14.33 21.23
N PRO A 26 -1.80 -14.00 21.38
CA PRO A 26 -2.27 -13.16 22.47
C PRO A 26 -2.14 -13.90 23.81
N GLN A 27 -1.45 -13.27 24.77
CA GLN A 27 -1.44 -13.69 26.17
C GLN A 27 -2.62 -13.07 26.90
N THR A 28 -3.57 -13.88 27.34
CA THR A 28 -4.66 -13.47 28.22
C THR A 28 -4.12 -13.34 29.65
N ARG A 29 -4.09 -12.12 30.20
CA ARG A 29 -3.81 -11.90 31.62
C ARG A 29 -5.13 -11.94 32.40
N ILE A 30 -5.25 -12.87 33.34
CA ILE A 30 -6.32 -12.89 34.33
C ILE A 30 -5.80 -12.14 35.56
N ILE A 31 -6.50 -11.09 36.01
CA ILE A 31 -6.27 -10.44 37.30
C ILE A 31 -7.50 -10.72 38.16
N THR A 32 -7.32 -11.48 39.23
CA THR A 32 -8.33 -11.73 40.26
C THR A 32 -8.18 -10.72 41.40
N GLN A 33 -9.22 -9.91 41.64
CA GLN A 33 -9.46 -9.34 42.96
C GLN A 33 -10.94 -9.49 43.32
N GLY A 34 -11.21 -10.17 44.43
CA GLY A 34 -12.46 -10.04 45.18
C GLY A 34 -13.74 -10.59 44.54
N GLY A 35 -13.85 -11.91 44.40
CA GLY A 35 -15.10 -12.65 44.64
C GLY A 35 -16.35 -12.37 43.79
N ALA A 36 -16.30 -11.59 42.71
CA ALA A 36 -17.43 -11.41 41.79
C ALA A 36 -16.96 -11.42 40.33
N VAL A 37 -17.42 -12.41 39.56
CA VAL A 37 -17.21 -12.47 38.10
C VAL A 37 -18.31 -11.67 37.43
N VAL A 38 -18.01 -10.45 36.99
CA VAL A 38 -18.88 -9.66 36.12
C VAL A 38 -18.44 -9.88 34.68
N PHE A 39 -19.25 -10.57 33.89
CA PHE A 39 -19.07 -10.65 32.44
C PHE A 39 -19.55 -9.33 31.81
N GLN A 40 -18.62 -8.43 31.51
CA GLN A 40 -18.92 -7.32 30.60
C GLN A 40 -18.73 -7.81 29.15
N ALA A 41 -19.83 -8.10 28.47
CA ALA A 41 -19.83 -8.31 27.03
C ALA A 41 -19.51 -6.97 26.34
N THR A 42 -18.37 -6.88 25.67
CA THR A 42 -18.06 -5.75 24.78
C THR A 42 -18.75 -5.98 23.43
N PRO A 43 -19.64 -5.09 22.96
CA PRO A 43 -20.12 -5.16 21.59
C PRO A 43 -19.03 -4.54 20.70
N GLY A 44 -18.28 -5.37 19.99
CA GLY A 44 -17.16 -4.91 19.16
C GLY A 44 -16.96 -5.82 17.96
N GLY A 45 -17.74 -5.60 16.90
CA GLY A 45 -17.28 -5.96 15.56
C GLY A 45 -16.06 -5.11 15.26
N ALA A 46 -14.87 -5.72 15.27
CA ALA A 46 -13.62 -5.01 15.03
C ALA A 46 -13.65 -4.36 13.63
N ALA A 47 -13.62 -3.02 13.61
CA ALA A 47 -13.19 -2.27 12.43
C ALA A 47 -11.83 -2.79 11.96
N PRO A 48 -11.50 -2.71 10.66
CA PRO A 48 -10.22 -3.18 10.14
C PRO A 48 -9.09 -2.51 10.93
N VAL A 49 -8.29 -3.32 11.63
CA VAL A 49 -7.14 -2.85 12.40
C VAL A 49 -6.15 -2.27 11.40
N LEU A 50 -6.06 -0.94 11.36
CA LEU A 50 -5.00 -0.24 10.65
C LEU A 50 -3.65 -0.74 11.19
N ASP A 51 -2.71 -0.98 10.27
CA ASP A 51 -1.34 -1.39 10.60
C ASP A 51 -0.80 -0.55 11.77
N PRO A 52 -0.20 -1.16 12.81
CA PRO A 52 0.24 -0.42 14.01
C PRO A 52 1.29 0.66 13.69
N GLN A 53 2.02 0.51 12.57
CA GLN A 53 2.92 1.54 12.06
C GLN A 53 2.17 2.71 11.40
N VAL A 54 1.06 2.43 10.72
CA VAL A 54 0.14 3.45 10.19
C VAL A 54 -0.54 4.15 11.36
N ALA A 55 -1.06 3.42 12.35
CA ALA A 55 -1.64 3.98 13.57
C ALA A 55 -0.63 4.85 14.36
N ALA A 56 0.63 4.44 14.44
CA ALA A 56 1.69 5.24 15.08
C ALA A 56 2.06 6.50 14.28
N LEU A 57 2.10 6.41 12.93
CA LEU A 57 2.26 7.57 12.05
C LEU A 57 1.07 8.54 12.17
N MET A 58 -0.14 8.03 12.36
CA MET A 58 -1.36 8.82 12.59
C MET A 58 -1.38 9.53 13.95
N GLN A 59 -0.76 8.95 14.99
CA GLN A 59 -0.64 9.59 16.31
C GLN A 59 0.46 10.66 16.39
N GLN A 60 1.46 10.63 15.50
CA GLN A 60 2.58 11.59 15.51
C GLN A 60 2.31 12.88 14.71
N ALA A 61 1.35 12.86 13.78
CA ALA A 61 0.86 14.08 13.15
C ALA A 61 -0.25 14.69 14.03
N GLY A 62 -0.23 16.01 14.25
CA GLY A 62 -1.37 16.72 14.84
C GLY A 62 -2.56 16.74 13.89
N VAL A 63 -3.21 15.59 13.66
CA VAL A 63 -4.22 15.36 12.61
C VAL A 63 -5.51 16.19 12.81
N ASP A 64 -5.75 16.69 14.03
CA ASP A 64 -6.95 17.48 14.38
C ASP A 64 -6.72 19.00 14.53
N GLN A 65 -5.52 19.52 14.23
CA GLN A 65 -5.22 20.93 14.58
C GLN A 65 -5.84 21.98 13.63
N ASN A 66 -6.18 21.62 12.38
CA ASN A 66 -6.75 22.54 11.40
C ASN A 66 -8.06 22.00 10.79
N VAL A 67 -9.12 21.98 11.60
CA VAL A 67 -10.47 21.67 11.15
C VAL A 67 -10.99 22.81 10.26
N THR A 68 -11.30 22.49 9.01
CA THR A 68 -11.81 23.46 8.01
C THR A 68 -13.01 22.86 7.30
N ALA A 69 -13.98 23.69 6.93
CA ALA A 69 -15.10 23.32 6.07
C ALA A 69 -14.97 24.00 4.71
N GLN A 70 -15.31 23.26 3.67
CA GLN A 70 -15.41 23.74 2.31
C GLN A 70 -16.77 23.34 1.74
N ALA A 71 -17.32 24.20 0.88
CA ALA A 71 -18.57 23.96 0.19
C ALA A 71 -18.42 24.35 -1.27
N GLU A 72 -18.80 23.46 -2.19
CA GLU A 72 -18.75 23.71 -3.62
C GLU A 72 -19.93 23.06 -4.35
N PHE A 73 -20.28 23.62 -5.51
CA PHE A 73 -21.18 22.98 -6.47
C PHE A 73 -20.38 22.35 -7.60
N ASP A 74 -20.70 21.12 -7.94
CA ASP A 74 -19.98 20.34 -8.95
C ASP A 74 -21.00 19.69 -9.92
N PRO A 75 -21.15 20.20 -11.16
CA PRO A 75 -20.53 21.41 -11.70
C PRO A 75 -21.21 22.71 -11.16
N PRO A 76 -20.50 23.84 -11.14
CA PRO A 76 -21.01 25.13 -10.63
C PRO A 76 -21.95 25.86 -11.61
N VAL A 77 -21.99 25.42 -12.87
CA VAL A 77 -22.86 25.98 -13.93
C VAL A 77 -23.56 24.83 -14.65
N ILE A 78 -24.88 24.80 -14.58
CA ILE A 78 -25.75 23.79 -15.21
C ILE A 78 -26.83 24.44 -16.07
N THR A 79 -27.44 23.68 -16.98
CA THR A 79 -28.69 24.08 -17.63
C THR A 79 -29.90 23.50 -16.92
N LEU A 80 -31.09 24.09 -17.10
CA LEU A 80 -32.34 23.52 -16.58
C LEU A 80 -32.52 22.06 -17.02
N GLY A 81 -32.74 21.17 -16.05
CA GLY A 81 -32.83 19.72 -16.24
C GLY A 81 -31.51 18.96 -16.07
N GLN A 82 -30.36 19.64 -16.03
CA GLN A 82 -29.09 19.04 -15.65
C GLN A 82 -28.92 18.97 -14.13
N ARG A 83 -28.05 18.07 -13.68
CA ARG A 83 -27.78 17.82 -12.26
C ARG A 83 -26.49 18.50 -11.82
N SER A 84 -26.49 18.96 -10.58
CA SER A 84 -25.32 19.42 -9.85
C SER A 84 -25.33 18.76 -8.47
N THR A 85 -24.15 18.55 -7.91
CA THR A 85 -24.00 18.07 -6.54
C THR A 85 -23.43 19.19 -5.69
N TYR A 86 -24.12 19.52 -4.59
CA TYR A 86 -23.61 20.40 -3.55
C TYR A 86 -22.80 19.56 -2.58
N ARG A 87 -21.48 19.79 -2.56
CA ARG A 87 -20.51 19.01 -1.78
C ARG A 87 -20.03 19.84 -0.62
N VAL A 88 -20.19 19.30 0.60
CA VAL A 88 -19.62 19.87 1.82
C VAL A 88 -18.51 18.94 2.30
N THR A 89 -17.28 19.43 2.34
CA THR A 89 -16.10 18.68 2.79
C THR A 89 -15.56 19.29 4.07
N VAL A 90 -15.43 18.47 5.11
CA VAL A 90 -14.91 18.87 6.42
C VAL A 90 -13.62 18.10 6.69
N THR A 91 -12.55 18.81 7.03
CA THR A 91 -11.24 18.23 7.35
C THR A 91 -11.24 17.69 8.79
N ALA A 92 -11.99 16.62 9.04
CA ALA A 92 -12.09 15.92 10.32
C ALA A 92 -12.60 14.48 10.13
N MET A 93 -12.43 13.65 11.17
CA MET A 93 -12.94 12.27 11.24
C MET A 93 -14.46 12.22 11.28
N THR A 94 -15.07 11.21 10.65
CA THR A 94 -16.53 11.12 10.52
C THR A 94 -17.28 11.09 11.85
N GLU A 95 -16.74 10.44 12.87
CA GLU A 95 -17.35 10.34 14.21
C GLU A 95 -17.50 11.70 14.91
N GLY A 96 -16.68 12.68 14.53
CA GLY A 96 -16.68 14.01 15.10
C GLY A 96 -17.51 15.03 14.35
N VAL A 97 -17.98 14.75 13.12
CA VAL A 97 -18.60 15.76 12.24
C VAL A 97 -20.11 15.62 12.22
N SER A 98 -20.82 16.72 12.51
CA SER A 98 -22.25 16.84 12.26
C SER A 98 -22.56 18.02 11.33
N VAL A 99 -23.30 17.71 10.27
CA VAL A 99 -23.81 18.66 9.27
C VAL A 99 -25.32 18.43 9.18
N THR A 100 -26.11 19.50 9.03
CA THR A 100 -27.56 19.37 8.85
C THR A 100 -27.88 18.58 7.58
N ASP A 101 -28.85 17.66 7.67
CA ASP A 101 -29.35 16.91 6.52
C ASP A 101 -30.20 17.77 5.57
N SER A 102 -30.62 18.95 6.04
CA SER A 102 -31.37 19.95 5.27
C SER A 102 -30.69 21.32 5.38
N PRO A 103 -29.65 21.59 4.56
CA PRO A 103 -29.02 22.91 4.50
C PRO A 103 -30.01 24.00 4.04
N PRO A 104 -29.77 25.29 4.37
CA PRO A 104 -30.66 26.38 4.01
C PRO A 104 -30.67 26.58 2.48
N ALA A 105 -31.69 26.02 1.83
CA ALA A 105 -31.87 26.12 0.39
C ALA A 105 -32.70 27.37 0.03
N PRO A 106 -32.25 28.20 -0.94
CA PRO A 106 -33.04 29.32 -1.44
C PRO A 106 -34.29 28.83 -2.20
N ALA A 107 -35.31 29.69 -2.29
CA ALA A 107 -36.54 29.36 -3.01
C ALA A 107 -36.27 28.95 -4.46
N GLY A 108 -36.85 27.82 -4.88
CA GLY A 108 -36.64 27.24 -6.21
C GLY A 108 -35.47 26.26 -6.34
N LEU A 109 -34.68 26.06 -5.27
CA LEU A 109 -33.62 25.06 -5.19
C LEU A 109 -33.99 23.99 -4.14
N GLN A 110 -33.98 22.72 -4.53
CA GLN A 110 -34.16 21.60 -3.61
C GLN A 110 -32.84 20.84 -3.44
N LEU A 111 -32.50 20.55 -2.19
CA LEU A 111 -31.31 19.82 -1.78
C LEU A 111 -31.75 18.56 -1.04
N THR A 112 -31.31 17.40 -1.53
CA THR A 112 -31.56 16.11 -0.88
C THR A 112 -30.23 15.44 -0.59
N LEU A 113 -29.99 15.01 0.64
CA LEU A 113 -28.79 14.26 1.00
C LEU A 113 -28.68 13.00 0.14
N ALA A 114 -27.59 12.90 -0.62
CA ALA A 114 -27.31 11.77 -1.50
C ALA A 114 -26.39 10.73 -0.84
N GLY A 115 -25.48 11.19 0.02
CA GLY A 115 -24.58 10.27 0.74
C GLY A 115 -23.55 10.98 1.61
N ARG A 116 -22.89 10.17 2.44
CA ARG A 116 -21.80 10.59 3.33
C ARG A 116 -20.60 9.68 3.06
N GLY A 117 -19.39 10.22 3.05
CA GLY A 117 -18.17 9.47 2.73
C GLY A 117 -16.98 9.98 3.51
N PHE A 118 -15.99 9.11 3.67
CA PHE A 118 -14.75 9.39 4.38
C PHE A 118 -13.55 8.96 3.54
N ASN A 119 -12.55 9.83 3.45
CA ASN A 119 -11.26 9.49 2.88
C ASN A 119 -10.13 10.27 3.53
N TYR A 120 -8.90 9.89 3.20
CA TYR A 120 -7.72 10.70 3.52
C TYR A 120 -7.30 11.51 2.30
N GLY A 121 -7.19 12.82 2.47
CA GLY A 121 -6.67 13.74 1.47
C GLY A 121 -5.28 14.25 1.84
N THR A 122 -4.52 14.72 0.86
CA THR A 122 -3.29 15.47 1.10
C THR A 122 -3.62 16.94 1.41
N GLY A 123 -3.17 17.44 2.55
CA GLY A 123 -3.36 18.83 2.98
C GLY A 123 -2.07 19.49 3.48
N ALA A 124 -2.18 20.73 3.97
CA ALA A 124 -1.06 21.47 4.54
C ALA A 124 -0.55 20.76 5.81
N GLY A 125 0.58 20.05 5.68
CA GLY A 125 1.19 19.30 6.78
C GLY A 125 1.09 17.77 6.70
N GLY A 126 0.49 17.20 5.64
CA GLY A 126 0.47 15.75 5.42
C GLY A 126 -0.90 15.17 5.06
N LEU A 127 -1.11 13.89 5.37
CA LEU A 127 -2.40 13.20 5.23
C LEU A 127 -3.39 13.76 6.27
N GLN A 128 -4.55 14.22 5.80
CA GLN A 128 -5.63 14.76 6.63
C GLN A 128 -6.92 13.98 6.39
N PRO A 129 -7.70 13.67 7.45
CA PRO A 129 -9.02 13.08 7.32
C PRO A 129 -9.98 14.07 6.65
N ARG A 130 -10.80 13.58 5.73
CA ARG A 130 -11.83 14.36 5.05
C ARG A 130 -13.14 13.59 5.10
N THR A 131 -14.14 14.21 5.71
CA THR A 131 -15.52 13.73 5.69
C THR A 131 -16.30 14.58 4.69
N THR A 132 -16.97 13.93 3.74
CA THR A 132 -17.70 14.59 2.65
C THR A 132 -19.18 14.25 2.72
N PHE A 133 -20.02 15.26 2.55
CA PHE A 133 -21.48 15.15 2.43
C PHE A 133 -21.87 15.62 1.03
N ASN A 134 -22.48 14.72 0.25
CA ASN A 134 -23.01 15.04 -1.08
C ASN A 134 -24.52 15.29 -0.97
N PHE A 135 -24.97 16.44 -1.45
CA PHE A 135 -26.38 16.76 -1.61
C PHE A 135 -26.71 16.87 -3.09
N ARG A 136 -27.72 16.12 -3.53
CA ARG A 136 -28.24 16.22 -4.89
C ARG A 136 -29.06 17.49 -5.03
N VAL A 137 -28.76 18.25 -6.08
CA VAL A 137 -29.37 19.56 -6.33
C VAL A 137 -30.37 19.44 -7.47
N SER A 138 -31.58 19.96 -7.27
CA SER A 138 -32.55 20.17 -8.34
C SER A 138 -33.06 21.61 -8.32
N ALA A 139 -33.04 22.25 -9.48
CA ALA A 139 -33.47 23.64 -9.65
C ALA A 139 -34.76 23.68 -10.46
N THR A 140 -35.73 24.47 -10.00
CA THR A 140 -37.04 24.63 -10.66
C THR A 140 -37.02 25.73 -11.71
N ASN A 141 -36.22 26.78 -11.48
CA ASN A 141 -36.13 27.97 -12.33
C ASN A 141 -34.68 28.25 -12.73
N ALA A 142 -34.48 28.87 -13.90
CA ALA A 142 -33.18 29.40 -14.28
C ALA A 142 -32.85 30.64 -13.44
N GLY A 143 -31.58 30.81 -13.08
CA GLY A 143 -31.10 31.88 -12.22
C GLY A 143 -29.84 31.50 -11.45
N THR A 144 -29.32 32.46 -10.67
CA THR A 144 -28.18 32.24 -9.78
C THR A 144 -28.69 31.98 -8.37
N PHE A 145 -28.37 30.80 -7.84
CA PHE A 145 -28.71 30.40 -6.48
C PHE A 145 -27.46 30.48 -5.60
N VAL A 146 -27.63 31.00 -4.38
CA VAL A 146 -26.56 31.09 -3.38
C VAL A 146 -27.03 30.39 -2.11
N ILE A 147 -26.26 29.41 -1.65
CA ILE A 147 -26.46 28.81 -0.33
C ILE A 147 -25.69 29.70 0.67
N PRO A 148 -26.38 30.33 1.65
CA PRO A 148 -25.72 31.16 2.64
C PRO A 148 -24.84 30.32 3.58
N PRO A 149 -23.85 30.93 4.25
CA PRO A 149 -23.05 30.20 5.22
C PRO A 149 -23.92 29.70 6.37
N PHE A 150 -23.68 28.47 6.82
CA PHE A 150 -24.43 27.85 7.90
C PHE A 150 -23.52 27.11 8.87
N GLN A 151 -24.04 26.81 10.07
CA GLN A 151 -23.26 26.17 11.12
C GLN A 151 -23.25 24.64 10.96
N ALA A 152 -22.07 24.07 11.10
CA ALA A 152 -21.80 22.65 11.30
C ALA A 152 -21.00 22.48 12.60
N SER A 153 -20.79 21.25 13.05
CA SER A 153 -19.87 20.98 14.15
C SER A 153 -18.88 19.89 13.81
N ALA A 154 -17.66 20.00 14.33
CA ALA A 154 -16.60 19.03 14.19
C ALA A 154 -15.86 18.91 15.53
N ASN A 155 -15.79 17.70 16.10
CA ASN A 155 -15.21 17.43 17.43
C ASN A 155 -15.82 18.33 18.52
N ALA A 156 -17.14 18.52 18.50
CA ALA A 156 -17.90 19.42 19.37
C ALA A 156 -17.54 20.92 19.29
N LYS A 157 -16.70 21.33 18.32
CA LYS A 157 -16.44 22.75 18.03
C LYS A 157 -17.37 23.23 16.89
N PRO A 158 -17.98 24.42 17.01
CA PRO A 158 -18.76 24.99 15.93
C PRO A 158 -17.85 25.38 14.77
N LEU A 159 -18.28 25.06 13.55
CA LEU A 159 -17.57 25.31 12.30
C LEU A 159 -18.54 25.92 11.30
N THR A 160 -18.16 27.03 10.68
CA THR A 160 -18.99 27.67 9.66
C THR A 160 -18.68 27.10 8.28
N VAL A 161 -19.69 26.56 7.61
CA VAL A 161 -19.62 26.15 6.21
C VAL A 161 -19.74 27.42 5.35
N PRO A 162 -18.81 27.68 4.41
CA PRO A 162 -18.82 28.90 3.61
C PRO A 162 -19.97 28.93 2.59
N GLU A 163 -20.24 30.12 2.03
CA GLU A 163 -21.22 30.25 0.95
C GLU A 163 -20.77 29.53 -0.33
N ALA A 164 -21.74 29.02 -1.09
CA ALA A 164 -21.50 28.43 -2.40
C ALA A 164 -22.54 28.92 -3.41
N ARG A 165 -22.14 29.02 -4.68
CA ARG A 165 -22.96 29.61 -5.75
C ARG A 165 -23.17 28.61 -6.89
N LEU A 166 -24.41 28.50 -7.35
CA LEU A 166 -24.82 27.70 -8.51
C LEU A 166 -25.47 28.60 -9.54
N THR A 167 -25.02 28.52 -10.79
CA THR A 167 -25.67 29.22 -11.91
C THR A 167 -26.45 28.23 -12.76
N VAL A 168 -27.76 28.45 -12.89
CA VAL A 168 -28.67 27.63 -13.69
C VAL A 168 -29.07 28.40 -14.93
N LEU A 169 -28.57 27.99 -16.08
CA LEU A 169 -28.88 28.56 -17.38
C LEU A 169 -30.19 27.99 -17.94
N PRO A 170 -30.89 28.70 -18.83
CA PRO A 170 -32.03 28.17 -19.56
C PRO A 170 -31.67 26.87 -20.33
N ALA A 171 -32.68 26.02 -20.57
CA ALA A 171 -32.49 24.78 -21.31
C ALA A 171 -31.91 25.06 -22.72
N GLY A 172 -30.83 24.35 -23.10
CA GLY A 172 -30.18 24.51 -24.40
C GLY A 172 -29.16 25.65 -24.51
N ALA A 173 -28.91 26.42 -23.44
CA ALA A 173 -27.90 27.47 -23.46
C ALA A 173 -26.47 26.90 -23.51
N PRO A 174 -25.59 27.39 -24.40
CA PRO A 174 -24.18 27.04 -24.39
C PRO A 174 -23.48 27.63 -23.15
N GLY A 175 -22.66 26.84 -22.46
CA GLY A 175 -21.90 27.31 -21.28
C GLY A 175 -21.92 26.40 -20.06
N ALA A 176 -22.71 25.32 -20.07
CA ALA A 176 -22.63 24.28 -19.04
C ALA A 176 -21.23 23.65 -19.01
N ARG A 177 -20.65 23.52 -17.81
CA ARG A 177 -19.37 22.83 -17.64
C ARG A 177 -19.63 21.34 -17.36
N PRO A 178 -18.82 20.43 -17.93
CA PRO A 178 -18.84 19.04 -17.48
C PRO A 178 -18.47 19.00 -16.00
N GLY A 179 -19.30 18.35 -15.17
CA GLY A 179 -18.99 18.11 -13.76
C GLY A 179 -17.95 17.01 -13.61
N THR A 180 -17.55 16.75 -12.36
CA THR A 180 -16.86 15.50 -12.03
C THR A 180 -17.72 14.33 -12.51
N GLY A 181 -17.10 13.40 -13.24
CA GLY A 181 -17.79 12.32 -13.97
C GLY A 181 -18.89 11.59 -13.16
N ARG A 182 -19.82 10.96 -13.87
CA ARG A 182 -21.05 10.41 -13.27
C ARG A 182 -20.84 8.97 -12.80
N LEU A 183 -21.18 8.69 -11.54
CA LEU A 183 -21.32 7.32 -11.07
C LEU A 183 -22.70 6.79 -11.44
N VAL A 184 -22.74 5.69 -12.18
CA VAL A 184 -23.96 4.96 -12.55
C VAL A 184 -23.92 3.60 -11.89
N ALA A 185 -24.95 3.28 -11.13
CA ALA A 185 -25.15 1.93 -10.62
C ALA A 185 -26.15 1.22 -11.56
N GLU A 186 -25.85 -0.03 -11.88
CA GLU A 186 -26.72 -0.91 -12.66
C GLU A 186 -26.86 -2.25 -11.95
N VAL A 187 -28.06 -2.81 -12.03
CA VAL A 187 -28.36 -4.16 -11.56
C VAL A 187 -28.99 -4.91 -12.73
N ALA A 188 -28.60 -6.17 -12.93
CA ALA A 188 -29.07 -6.96 -14.06
C ALA A 188 -30.58 -7.27 -13.99
N ASP A 189 -31.07 -7.55 -12.78
CA ASP A 189 -32.46 -7.89 -12.51
C ASP A 189 -33.08 -6.91 -11.50
N THR A 190 -34.40 -6.88 -11.42
CA THR A 190 -35.14 -6.04 -10.46
C THR A 190 -35.88 -6.85 -9.39
N GLU A 191 -35.89 -8.18 -9.50
CA GLU A 191 -36.55 -9.09 -8.55
C GLU A 191 -35.53 -10.03 -7.91
N PHE A 192 -35.48 -10.03 -6.59
CA PHE A 192 -34.53 -10.84 -5.80
C PHE A 192 -35.19 -11.49 -4.59
N TYR A 193 -34.49 -12.42 -3.95
CA TYR A 193 -34.88 -13.02 -2.69
C TYR A 193 -33.99 -12.55 -1.54
N ILE A 194 -34.50 -12.55 -0.31
CA ILE A 194 -33.69 -12.28 0.89
C ILE A 194 -32.48 -13.24 0.91
N GLY A 195 -31.29 -12.71 1.19
CA GLY A 195 -30.04 -13.47 1.25
C GLY A 195 -29.41 -13.83 -0.10
N GLN A 196 -30.08 -13.54 -1.22
CA GLN A 196 -29.52 -13.73 -2.56
C GLN A 196 -28.33 -12.79 -2.81
N SER A 197 -27.30 -13.27 -3.50
CA SER A 197 -26.21 -12.42 -4.00
C SER A 197 -26.70 -11.59 -5.18
N VAL A 198 -26.69 -10.26 -5.04
CA VAL A 198 -27.07 -9.30 -6.08
C VAL A 198 -25.81 -8.61 -6.59
N PRO A 199 -25.36 -8.90 -7.83
CA PRO A 199 -24.24 -8.20 -8.42
C PRO A 199 -24.68 -6.79 -8.87
N VAL A 200 -24.07 -5.77 -8.27
CA VAL A 200 -24.25 -4.37 -8.64
C VAL A 200 -23.03 -3.91 -9.44
N ARG A 201 -23.26 -3.46 -10.66
CA ARG A 201 -22.23 -2.89 -11.52
C ARG A 201 -22.19 -1.38 -11.33
N LEU A 202 -21.08 -0.88 -10.82
CA LEU A 202 -20.79 0.53 -10.67
C LEU A 202 -19.91 1.00 -11.82
N MET A 203 -20.37 2.01 -12.55
CA MET A 203 -19.68 2.56 -13.70
C MET A 203 -19.42 4.03 -13.47
N MET A 204 -18.15 4.40 -13.38
CA MET A 204 -17.76 5.80 -13.36
C MET A 204 -17.50 6.25 -14.78
N LEU A 205 -18.40 7.10 -15.28
CA LEU A 205 -18.38 7.66 -16.62
C LEU A 205 -17.48 8.89 -16.64
N ASP A 206 -16.45 8.85 -17.48
CA ASP A 206 -15.60 10.00 -17.72
C ASP A 206 -16.37 11.10 -18.48
N PRO A 207 -16.20 12.40 -18.16
CA PRO A 207 -16.87 13.47 -18.89
C PRO A 207 -16.43 13.61 -20.36
N GLY A 208 -15.42 12.87 -20.80
CA GLY A 208 -14.82 12.92 -22.14
C GLY A 208 -13.50 13.68 -22.19
N ASP A 209 -13.04 14.21 -21.06
CA ASP A 209 -11.78 14.95 -20.90
C ASP A 209 -10.65 14.08 -20.32
N ASN A 210 -10.92 12.79 -20.08
CA ASN A 210 -10.00 11.84 -19.46
C ASN A 210 -9.53 12.31 -18.08
N SER A 211 -10.36 13.10 -17.38
CA SER A 211 -10.10 13.57 -16.03
C SER A 211 -10.21 12.44 -15.01
N VAL A 212 -11.00 11.40 -15.26
CA VAL A 212 -11.24 10.30 -14.33
C VAL A 212 -10.17 9.23 -14.50
N GLN A 213 -9.24 9.14 -13.55
CA GLN A 213 -8.15 8.18 -13.56
C GLN A 213 -8.51 6.82 -12.92
N GLY A 214 -9.53 6.81 -12.07
CA GLY A 214 -10.02 5.60 -11.43
C GLY A 214 -11.13 5.86 -10.41
N VAL A 215 -11.60 4.78 -9.79
CA VAL A 215 -12.59 4.77 -8.71
C VAL A 215 -12.01 4.00 -7.56
N THR A 216 -12.30 4.37 -6.33
CA THR A 216 -11.87 3.66 -5.13
C THR A 216 -12.97 3.68 -4.08
N GLN A 217 -12.89 2.73 -3.14
CA GLN A 217 -13.79 2.65 -1.99
C GLN A 217 -15.28 2.79 -2.35
N PRO A 218 -15.83 1.99 -3.29
CA PRO A 218 -17.25 2.00 -3.50
C PRO A 218 -17.96 1.46 -2.25
N GLN A 219 -19.06 2.10 -1.89
CA GLN A 219 -19.93 1.75 -0.78
C GLN A 219 -21.37 1.76 -1.27
N ILE A 220 -22.14 0.76 -0.88
CA ILE A 220 -23.57 0.73 -1.18
C ILE A 220 -24.30 1.37 -0.01
N THR A 221 -25.15 2.34 -0.32
CA THR A 221 -25.99 3.05 0.63
C THR A 221 -27.41 2.50 0.54
N GLY A 222 -27.87 1.91 1.64
CA GLY A 222 -29.24 1.41 1.80
C GLY A 222 -29.37 0.53 3.06
N ASP A 223 -30.32 0.86 3.94
CA ASP A 223 -30.48 0.23 5.27
C ASP A 223 -30.87 -1.26 5.25
N ALA A 224 -31.20 -1.79 4.08
CA ALA A 224 -31.68 -3.15 3.89
C ALA A 224 -30.69 -4.03 3.10
N PHE A 225 -29.46 -3.57 2.89
CA PHE A 225 -28.42 -4.30 2.17
C PHE A 225 -27.14 -4.42 2.99
N ILE A 226 -26.47 -5.56 2.87
CA ILE A 226 -25.10 -5.75 3.35
C ILE A 226 -24.20 -5.89 2.13
N SER A 227 -23.09 -5.13 2.08
CA SER A 227 -22.10 -5.19 1.01
C SER A 227 -20.81 -5.87 1.46
N GLU A 228 -20.26 -6.77 0.64
CA GLU A 228 -18.92 -7.32 0.83
C GLU A 228 -17.96 -6.64 -0.17
N ASN A 229 -17.14 -5.70 0.30
CA ASN A 229 -16.35 -4.80 -0.54
C ASN A 229 -14.96 -5.35 -0.95
N TRP A 230 -14.78 -6.67 -1.03
CA TRP A 230 -13.45 -7.27 -1.13
C TRP A 230 -12.98 -7.58 -2.56
N THR A 231 -13.83 -7.43 -3.57
CA THR A 231 -13.54 -7.87 -4.95
C THR A 231 -13.78 -6.78 -5.99
N MET A 232 -12.86 -5.81 -6.08
CA MET A 232 -12.92 -4.75 -7.09
C MET A 232 -12.27 -5.23 -8.39
N ARG A 233 -13.07 -5.56 -9.42
CA ARG A 233 -12.55 -5.72 -10.78
C ARG A 233 -12.58 -4.39 -11.49
N TYR A 234 -11.45 -3.69 -11.55
CA TYR A 234 -11.34 -2.49 -12.37
C TYR A 234 -11.24 -2.87 -13.84
N ARG A 235 -12.24 -2.48 -14.62
CA ARG A 235 -12.18 -2.59 -16.08
C ARG A 235 -12.49 -1.25 -16.72
N ARG A 236 -11.62 -0.80 -17.63
CA ARG A 236 -11.93 0.32 -18.52
C ARG A 236 -12.57 -0.22 -19.79
N GLU A 237 -13.81 0.17 -20.03
CA GLU A 237 -14.52 -0.14 -21.29
C GLU A 237 -15.05 1.15 -21.91
N ALA A 238 -15.01 1.23 -23.24
CA ALA A 238 -15.75 2.25 -23.97
C ALA A 238 -17.22 1.82 -24.05
N ARG A 239 -18.14 2.66 -23.58
CA ARG A 239 -19.57 2.36 -23.52
C ARG A 239 -20.39 3.46 -24.19
N PRO A 240 -21.40 3.11 -25.00
CA PRO A 240 -22.39 4.08 -25.44
C PRO A 240 -23.28 4.44 -24.26
N VAL A 241 -23.20 5.69 -23.79
CA VAL A 241 -24.10 6.27 -22.79
C VAL A 241 -24.70 7.53 -23.38
N ASP A 242 -26.02 7.67 -23.36
CA ASP A 242 -26.75 8.81 -23.92
C ASP A 242 -26.37 9.15 -25.39
N GLY A 243 -26.07 8.13 -26.20
CA GLY A 243 -25.69 8.28 -27.62
C GLY A 243 -24.22 8.69 -27.87
N ARG A 244 -23.39 8.80 -26.82
CA ARG A 244 -21.95 9.09 -26.92
C ARG A 244 -21.12 7.93 -26.38
N VAL A 245 -19.98 7.64 -27.02
CA VAL A 245 -19.03 6.63 -26.53
C VAL A 245 -18.16 7.28 -25.46
N VAL A 246 -18.32 6.83 -24.22
CA VAL A 246 -17.63 7.34 -23.04
C VAL A 246 -16.75 6.24 -22.44
N ILE A 247 -15.58 6.59 -21.91
CA ILE A 247 -14.75 5.66 -21.15
C ILE A 247 -15.37 5.48 -19.76
N ALA A 248 -15.76 4.24 -19.44
CA ALA A 248 -16.31 3.87 -18.15
C ALA A 248 -15.29 3.04 -17.36
N ASN A 249 -14.99 3.48 -16.14
CA ASN A 249 -14.30 2.65 -15.15
C ASN A 249 -15.36 1.81 -14.43
N ILE A 250 -15.43 0.53 -14.74
CA ILE A 250 -16.40 -0.43 -14.21
C ILE A 250 -15.81 -1.11 -12.98
N CYS A 251 -16.64 -1.23 -11.96
CA CYS A 251 -16.40 -1.93 -10.72
C CYS A 251 -17.64 -2.78 -10.40
N GLU A 252 -17.46 -4.03 -9.99
CA GLU A 252 -18.58 -4.92 -9.62
C GLU A 252 -18.53 -5.16 -8.11
N VAL A 253 -19.68 -5.02 -7.43
CA VAL A 253 -19.84 -5.22 -5.99
C VAL A 253 -20.99 -6.18 -5.76
N SER A 254 -20.85 -7.10 -4.79
CA SER A 254 -21.94 -7.99 -4.41
C SER A 254 -22.64 -7.46 -3.16
N VAL A 255 -23.98 -7.36 -3.23
CA VAL A 255 -24.83 -6.97 -2.09
C VAL A 255 -25.84 -8.05 -1.77
N TYR A 256 -26.22 -8.11 -0.50
CA TYR A 256 -27.15 -9.11 0.01
C TYR A 256 -28.31 -8.40 0.72
N PRO A 257 -29.56 -8.55 0.21
CA PRO A 257 -30.72 -7.95 0.86
C PRO A 257 -31.08 -8.72 2.12
N ILE A 258 -31.39 -7.98 3.20
CA ILE A 258 -31.74 -8.54 4.51
C ILE A 258 -33.23 -8.38 4.86
N LYS A 259 -33.99 -7.64 4.05
CA LYS A 259 -35.43 -7.40 4.23
C LYS A 259 -36.16 -7.63 2.90
N ALA A 260 -37.44 -8.01 2.97
CA ALA A 260 -38.32 -8.05 1.81
C ALA A 260 -39.01 -6.69 1.61
N GLY A 261 -39.48 -6.44 0.40
CA GLY A 261 -40.22 -5.24 0.00
C GLY A 261 -39.61 -4.53 -1.20
N ARG A 262 -40.15 -3.35 -1.51
CA ARG A 262 -39.55 -2.42 -2.48
C ARG A 262 -38.44 -1.65 -1.78
N LEU A 263 -37.20 -2.02 -2.07
CA LEU A 263 -36.02 -1.44 -1.45
C LEU A 263 -35.30 -0.52 -2.43
N GLN A 264 -34.74 0.57 -1.92
CA GLN A 264 -33.87 1.44 -2.70
C GLN A 264 -32.42 1.23 -2.27
N LEU A 265 -31.54 1.14 -3.26
CA LEU A 265 -30.10 1.13 -3.07
C LEU A 265 -29.47 2.20 -3.94
N SER A 266 -28.48 2.89 -3.39
CA SER A 266 -27.61 3.81 -4.14
C SER A 266 -26.17 3.45 -3.84
N ALA A 267 -25.23 3.98 -4.61
CA ALA A 267 -23.82 3.75 -4.42
C ALA A 267 -23.08 5.07 -4.25
N THR A 268 -22.08 5.09 -3.39
CA THR A 268 -21.12 6.17 -3.28
C THR A 268 -19.73 5.61 -3.56
N ALA A 269 -18.84 6.41 -4.14
CA ALA A 269 -17.45 6.03 -4.37
C ALA A 269 -16.55 7.27 -4.39
N HIS A 270 -15.24 7.06 -4.31
CA HIS A 270 -14.26 8.12 -4.49
C HIS A 270 -13.63 8.02 -5.88
N ALA A 271 -13.93 9.00 -6.73
CA ALA A 271 -13.30 9.16 -8.03
C ALA A 271 -11.91 9.80 -7.86
N ILE A 272 -10.89 9.19 -8.46
CA ILE A 272 -9.57 9.81 -8.60
C ILE A 272 -9.64 10.68 -9.84
N VAL A 273 -9.74 11.99 -9.66
CA VAL A 273 -9.80 12.96 -10.75
C VAL A 273 -8.53 13.76 -10.85
N ARG A 274 -8.11 14.00 -12.09
CA ARG A 274 -7.01 14.88 -12.42
C ARG A 274 -7.57 16.29 -12.62
N ARG A 275 -7.33 17.19 -11.66
CA ARG A 275 -7.80 18.58 -11.70
C ARG A 275 -6.61 19.51 -11.96
N GLY A 276 -6.68 20.35 -13.02
CA GLY A 276 -5.65 21.36 -13.34
C GLY A 276 -5.38 21.54 -14.83
N VAL A 277 -4.86 22.73 -15.19
CA VAL A 277 -4.45 23.06 -16.58
C VAL A 277 -3.30 22.16 -16.99
N PHE A 278 -3.27 21.71 -18.25
CA PHE A 278 -2.13 21.00 -18.85
C PHE A 278 -0.90 21.93 -18.89
N ASN A 279 -0.21 22.07 -17.77
CA ASN A 279 1.09 22.73 -17.69
C ASN A 279 2.15 21.64 -17.47
N PRO A 280 3.01 21.35 -18.46
CA PRO A 280 4.05 20.32 -18.35
C PRO A 280 5.11 20.64 -17.29
N ALA A 281 5.16 21.86 -16.78
CA ALA A 281 6.11 22.29 -15.75
C ALA A 281 5.59 22.13 -14.30
N MET A 282 4.30 21.82 -14.09
CA MET A 282 3.74 21.63 -12.74
C MET A 282 3.25 20.20 -12.53
N PRO A 283 3.50 19.61 -11.34
CA PRO A 283 2.97 18.29 -11.01
C PRO A 283 1.45 18.35 -10.96
N GLN A 284 0.82 17.37 -11.60
CA GLN A 284 -0.63 17.31 -11.66
C GLN A 284 -1.16 16.81 -10.33
N VAL A 285 -2.16 17.50 -9.82
CA VAL A 285 -2.79 17.14 -8.55
C VAL A 285 -3.89 16.13 -8.85
N MET A 286 -3.74 14.93 -8.31
CA MET A 286 -4.79 13.94 -8.25
C MET A 286 -5.63 14.25 -7.03
N GLU A 287 -6.94 14.41 -7.22
CA GLU A 287 -7.88 14.69 -6.15
C GLU A 287 -8.86 13.53 -6.02
N ASN A 288 -9.18 13.16 -4.78
CA ASN A 288 -10.20 12.16 -4.48
C ASN A 288 -11.51 12.88 -4.23
N VAL A 289 -12.44 12.73 -5.16
CA VAL A 289 -13.74 13.38 -5.14
C VAL A 289 -14.83 12.34 -4.88
N MET A 290 -15.66 12.58 -3.86
CA MET A 290 -16.81 11.71 -3.59
C MET A 290 -17.90 11.90 -4.64
N VAL A 291 -18.33 10.80 -5.23
CA VAL A 291 -19.41 10.71 -6.23
C VAL A 291 -20.48 9.74 -5.75
N ASP A 292 -21.73 9.97 -6.18
CA ASP A 292 -22.89 9.17 -5.84
C ASP A 292 -23.66 8.74 -7.10
N SER A 293 -24.36 7.61 -7.00
CA SER A 293 -25.26 7.09 -8.03
C SER A 293 -26.71 7.50 -7.79
N ASP A 294 -27.51 7.40 -8.83
CA ASP A 294 -28.96 7.41 -8.69
C ASP A 294 -29.43 6.22 -7.84
N PRO A 295 -30.50 6.39 -7.05
CA PRO A 295 -31.13 5.29 -6.33
C PRO A 295 -31.81 4.36 -7.34
N ILE A 296 -31.55 3.07 -7.20
CA ILE A 296 -32.19 1.99 -7.94
C ILE A 296 -33.21 1.37 -7.01
N THR A 297 -34.44 1.19 -7.51
CA THR A 297 -35.47 0.47 -6.78
C THR A 297 -35.46 -0.99 -7.21
N VAL A 298 -35.33 -1.91 -6.26
CA VAL A 298 -35.40 -3.35 -6.46
C VAL A 298 -36.50 -3.94 -5.59
N THR A 299 -37.14 -5.01 -6.08
CA THR A 299 -38.19 -5.73 -5.35
C THR A 299 -37.61 -7.00 -4.77
N VAL A 300 -37.58 -7.11 -3.45
CA VAL A 300 -37.07 -8.28 -2.74
C VAL A 300 -38.22 -9.07 -2.13
N GLN A 301 -38.25 -10.37 -2.37
CA GLN A 301 -39.26 -11.29 -1.88
C GLN A 301 -38.68 -12.22 -0.79
N HIS A 302 -39.57 -12.79 0.02
CA HIS A 302 -39.20 -13.91 0.88
C HIS A 302 -38.94 -15.16 0.03
N VAL A 303 -38.02 -16.00 0.48
CA VAL A 303 -37.90 -17.36 -0.06
C VAL A 303 -39.23 -18.07 0.19
N PRO A 304 -39.87 -18.67 -0.84
CA PRO A 304 -41.12 -19.40 -0.67
C PRO A 304 -40.95 -20.50 0.36
N LYS A 305 -41.93 -20.71 1.25
CA LYS A 305 -41.93 -21.86 2.17
C LYS A 305 -42.46 -23.14 1.53
N GLU A 306 -43.17 -23.00 0.43
CA GLU A 306 -43.76 -24.12 -0.29
C GLU A 306 -42.66 -24.91 -1.01
N GLY A 307 -42.65 -26.23 -0.83
CA GLY A 307 -41.61 -27.11 -1.37
C GLY A 307 -40.26 -26.99 -0.66
N GLU A 308 -40.21 -26.43 0.56
CA GLU A 308 -39.00 -26.44 1.39
C GLU A 308 -38.60 -27.89 1.72
N LEU A 309 -37.34 -28.22 1.42
CA LEU A 309 -36.78 -29.56 1.63
C LEU A 309 -36.07 -29.64 3.00
N PRO A 310 -36.01 -30.82 3.64
CA PRO A 310 -35.29 -31.01 4.90
C PRO A 310 -33.83 -30.51 4.84
N GLY A 311 -33.36 -29.89 5.91
CA GLY A 311 -31.99 -29.37 5.99
C GLY A 311 -31.78 -27.99 5.35
N PHE A 312 -32.85 -27.23 5.08
CA PHE A 312 -32.74 -25.85 4.64
C PHE A 312 -32.23 -24.95 5.79
N THR A 313 -31.12 -24.26 5.55
CA THR A 313 -30.45 -23.39 6.55
C THR A 313 -30.46 -21.90 6.15
N GLY A 314 -31.24 -21.53 5.13
CA GLY A 314 -31.27 -20.16 4.59
C GLY A 314 -30.29 -19.90 3.45
N GLY A 315 -29.64 -20.93 2.90
CA GLY A 315 -28.75 -20.81 1.75
C GLY A 315 -29.48 -20.47 0.47
N VAL A 316 -29.17 -19.32 -0.15
CA VAL A 316 -29.76 -18.86 -1.42
C VAL A 316 -28.66 -18.71 -2.49
N GLY A 317 -28.79 -19.45 -3.58
CA GLY A 317 -27.80 -19.47 -4.66
C GLY A 317 -27.84 -20.75 -5.48
N THR A 318 -27.01 -20.82 -6.51
CA THR A 318 -26.83 -22.01 -7.33
C THR A 318 -25.60 -22.77 -6.82
N PHE A 319 -25.82 -23.77 -5.97
CA PHE A 319 -24.75 -24.55 -5.35
C PHE A 319 -24.69 -25.99 -5.86
N GLN A 320 -23.52 -26.61 -5.72
CA GLN A 320 -23.20 -27.99 -6.03
C GLN A 320 -22.32 -28.56 -4.92
N LEU A 321 -22.56 -29.82 -4.56
CA LEU A 321 -21.77 -30.54 -3.56
C LEU A 321 -20.65 -31.32 -4.26
N ASP A 322 -19.41 -31.15 -3.81
CA ASP A 322 -18.33 -32.08 -4.16
C ASP A 322 -18.50 -33.41 -3.40
N ALA A 323 -17.85 -34.46 -3.90
CA ALA A 323 -17.83 -35.75 -3.21
C ALA A 323 -17.31 -35.60 -1.76
N PRO A 324 -18.09 -36.02 -0.74
CA PRO A 324 -17.68 -35.93 0.65
C PRO A 324 -16.44 -36.77 0.92
N ARG A 325 -15.56 -36.29 1.80
CA ARG A 325 -14.29 -36.94 2.14
C ARG A 325 -14.23 -37.23 3.62
N VAL A 326 -13.79 -38.44 3.96
CA VAL A 326 -13.52 -38.83 5.35
C VAL A 326 -12.02 -38.85 5.61
N SER A 327 -11.59 -38.56 6.85
CA SER A 327 -10.17 -38.57 7.22
C SER A 327 -9.53 -39.97 7.13
N THR A 328 -10.31 -41.02 7.38
CA THR A 328 -9.91 -42.42 7.23
C THR A 328 -11.12 -43.28 6.87
N ASN A 329 -10.90 -44.34 6.11
CA ASN A 329 -11.95 -45.32 5.79
C ASN A 329 -12.07 -46.42 6.86
N VAL A 330 -11.13 -46.46 7.81
CA VAL A 330 -11.10 -47.44 8.91
C VAL A 330 -10.95 -46.68 10.23
N VAL A 331 -11.88 -46.89 11.16
CA VAL A 331 -11.93 -46.23 12.48
C VAL A 331 -12.35 -47.24 13.54
N ARG A 332 -11.96 -47.07 14.81
CA ARG A 332 -12.46 -47.94 15.89
C ARG A 332 -13.73 -47.35 16.51
N ALA A 333 -14.60 -48.20 17.06
CA ALA A 333 -15.73 -47.73 17.85
C ALA A 333 -15.21 -46.87 19.03
N GLY A 334 -15.75 -45.66 19.18
CA GLY A 334 -15.33 -44.67 20.18
C GLY A 334 -14.26 -43.67 19.71
N GLU A 335 -13.68 -43.83 18.51
CA GLU A 335 -12.70 -42.89 17.97
C GLU A 335 -13.34 -41.82 17.04
N PRO A 336 -12.83 -40.58 17.03
CA PRO A 336 -13.36 -39.54 16.15
C PRO A 336 -12.96 -39.71 14.69
N LEU A 337 -13.94 -39.56 13.81
CA LEU A 337 -13.83 -39.50 12.36
C LEU A 337 -14.18 -38.08 11.90
N THR A 338 -13.38 -37.53 10.98
CA THR A 338 -13.65 -36.21 10.39
C THR A 338 -14.25 -36.38 9.01
N LEU A 339 -15.42 -35.79 8.78
CA LEU A 339 -16.11 -35.74 7.49
C LEU A 339 -16.02 -34.30 6.95
N THR A 340 -15.35 -34.13 5.82
CA THR A 340 -15.22 -32.86 5.10
C THR A 340 -16.15 -32.83 3.90
N VAL A 341 -16.95 -31.78 3.80
CA VAL A 341 -17.91 -31.54 2.72
C VAL A 341 -17.57 -30.21 2.08
N THR A 342 -17.33 -30.20 0.78
CA THR A 342 -17.04 -28.97 0.03
C THR A 342 -18.25 -28.59 -0.82
N VAL A 343 -18.75 -27.37 -0.62
CA VAL A 343 -19.83 -26.79 -1.43
C VAL A 343 -19.24 -25.74 -2.36
N LYS A 344 -19.54 -25.87 -3.66
CA LYS A 344 -19.11 -24.94 -4.72
C LYS A 344 -20.30 -24.32 -5.38
N GLY A 345 -20.21 -23.06 -5.80
CA GLY A 345 -21.27 -22.46 -6.59
C GLY A 345 -21.37 -20.95 -6.51
N GLU A 346 -22.46 -20.42 -7.06
CA GLU A 346 -22.76 -19.00 -7.18
C GLU A 346 -23.76 -18.54 -6.11
N GLY A 347 -23.30 -17.72 -5.15
CA GLY A 347 -24.17 -17.20 -4.09
C GLY A 347 -23.39 -16.66 -2.89
N ASN A 348 -24.09 -16.49 -1.75
CA ASN A 348 -23.47 -16.07 -0.50
C ASN A 348 -22.84 -17.25 0.25
N LEU A 349 -21.65 -17.67 -0.18
CA LEU A 349 -20.93 -18.79 0.45
C LEU A 349 -20.43 -18.45 1.85
N THR A 350 -20.11 -17.19 2.13
CA THR A 350 -19.65 -16.71 3.44
C THR A 350 -20.71 -16.87 4.53
N ARG A 351 -21.99 -16.75 4.16
CA ARG A 351 -23.14 -16.89 5.07
C ARG A 351 -23.83 -18.25 4.97
N LEU A 352 -23.26 -19.19 4.24
CA LEU A 352 -23.83 -20.53 4.14
C LEU A 352 -23.66 -21.24 5.49
N VAL A 353 -24.79 -21.53 6.15
CA VAL A 353 -24.80 -22.20 7.45
C VAL A 353 -24.82 -23.71 7.20
N PRO A 354 -23.86 -24.48 7.74
CA PRO A 354 -23.88 -25.93 7.61
C PRO A 354 -25.11 -26.52 8.31
N PRO A 355 -25.76 -27.55 7.74
CA PRO A 355 -26.89 -28.21 8.37
C PRO A 355 -26.48 -28.82 9.70
N LYS A 356 -27.35 -28.65 10.71
CA LYS A 356 -27.15 -29.25 12.03
C LYS A 356 -27.40 -30.75 11.93
N LEU A 357 -26.49 -31.52 12.52
CA LEU A 357 -26.72 -32.95 12.73
C LEU A 357 -27.70 -33.12 13.88
N GLU A 358 -28.90 -33.60 13.59
CA GLU A 358 -29.79 -34.09 14.65
C GLU A 358 -29.21 -35.35 15.29
N ARG A 359 -29.78 -35.78 16.43
CA ARG A 359 -29.26 -36.92 17.18
C ARG A 359 -29.42 -38.21 16.37
N LEU A 360 -28.32 -38.69 15.80
CA LEU A 360 -28.26 -39.88 14.97
C LEU A 360 -28.05 -41.14 15.82
N ARG A 361 -28.81 -42.20 15.53
CA ARG A 361 -28.66 -43.49 16.23
C ARG A 361 -27.28 -44.09 15.94
N GLY A 362 -26.56 -44.46 16.99
CA GLY A 362 -25.22 -45.06 16.89
C GLY A 362 -24.08 -44.07 16.67
N TRP A 363 -24.34 -42.76 16.66
CA TRP A 363 -23.33 -41.74 16.45
C TRP A 363 -23.35 -40.69 17.56
N GLN A 364 -22.18 -40.27 18.01
CA GLN A 364 -22.00 -39.03 18.76
C GLN A 364 -21.41 -37.98 17.81
N THR A 365 -22.09 -36.85 17.68
CA THR A 365 -21.79 -35.82 16.68
C THR A 365 -21.51 -34.48 17.34
N PHE A 366 -20.56 -33.72 16.80
CA PHE A 366 -20.26 -32.36 17.24
C PHE A 366 -20.71 -31.33 16.21
N ALA A 367 -20.84 -30.07 16.65
CA ALA A 367 -21.16 -28.97 15.75
C ALA A 367 -20.08 -28.85 14.65
N PRO A 368 -20.49 -28.62 13.38
CA PRO A 368 -19.53 -28.47 12.29
C PRO A 368 -18.67 -27.21 12.46
N ALA A 369 -17.39 -27.35 12.15
CA ALA A 369 -16.50 -26.21 11.94
C ALA A 369 -16.60 -25.76 10.46
N THR A 370 -16.58 -24.44 10.24
CA THR A 370 -16.60 -23.87 8.88
C THR A 370 -15.23 -23.31 8.57
N ASP A 371 -14.55 -23.92 7.60
CA ASP A 371 -13.29 -23.42 7.08
C ASP A 371 -13.57 -22.79 5.70
N ALA A 372 -13.70 -21.46 5.67
CA ALA A 372 -13.75 -20.71 4.44
C ALA A 372 -12.35 -20.71 3.78
N SER A 373 -12.02 -21.78 3.07
CA SER A 373 -10.76 -21.93 2.34
C SER A 373 -10.95 -21.51 0.88
N GLY A 374 -10.44 -20.33 0.58
CA GLY A 374 -10.42 -19.73 -0.75
C GLY A 374 -10.18 -18.23 -0.62
N ALA A 375 -9.11 -17.71 -1.20
CA ALA A 375 -9.06 -16.29 -1.47
C ALA A 375 -10.33 -15.95 -2.29
N PRO A 376 -11.09 -14.89 -1.96
CA PRO A 376 -12.20 -14.45 -2.78
C PRO A 376 -11.65 -13.94 -4.11
N GLN A 377 -11.29 -14.86 -5.01
CA GLN A 377 -10.91 -14.56 -6.36
C GLN A 377 -12.22 -14.45 -7.15
N ILE A 378 -12.33 -13.38 -7.93
CA ILE A 378 -13.52 -12.90 -8.64
C ILE A 378 -14.04 -13.96 -9.62
N GLN A 379 -14.69 -14.97 -9.07
CA GLN A 379 -15.81 -15.65 -9.65
C GLN A 379 -16.86 -15.59 -8.57
N MET A 380 -18.09 -15.26 -8.94
CA MET A 380 -19.26 -15.57 -8.11
C MET A 380 -19.26 -17.05 -7.69
N ARG A 381 -18.42 -17.89 -8.31
CA ARG A 381 -18.02 -19.24 -7.93
C ARG A 381 -16.93 -19.23 -6.86
N GLY A 382 -17.31 -19.44 -5.62
CA GLY A 382 -16.39 -19.82 -4.56
C GLY A 382 -16.55 -21.29 -4.18
N SER A 383 -15.74 -21.72 -3.21
CA SER A 383 -15.91 -22.97 -2.48
C SER A 383 -15.86 -22.71 -0.98
N VAL A 384 -16.73 -23.35 -0.22
CA VAL A 384 -16.66 -23.38 1.25
C VAL A 384 -16.61 -24.84 1.69
N SER A 385 -15.79 -25.14 2.70
CA SER A 385 -15.67 -26.48 3.26
C SER A 385 -16.21 -26.52 4.68
N PHE A 386 -17.07 -27.50 4.94
CA PHE A 386 -17.62 -27.80 6.26
C PHE A 386 -16.97 -29.07 6.79
N THR A 387 -16.59 -29.04 8.06
CA THR A 387 -15.90 -30.15 8.72
C THR A 387 -16.75 -30.64 9.89
N TYR A 388 -17.20 -31.88 9.81
CA TYR A 388 -17.98 -32.57 10.84
C TYR A 388 -17.10 -33.56 11.61
N THR A 389 -17.23 -33.59 12.93
CA THR A 389 -16.60 -34.61 13.78
C THR A 389 -17.67 -35.61 14.23
N LEU A 390 -17.49 -36.87 13.84
CA LEU A 390 -18.41 -37.98 14.06
C LEU A 390 -17.71 -39.09 14.85
N ILE A 391 -18.32 -39.61 15.91
CA ILE A 391 -17.80 -40.74 16.68
C ILE A 391 -18.78 -41.92 16.55
N PRO A 392 -18.36 -43.07 15.98
CA PRO A 392 -19.21 -44.26 15.90
C PRO A 392 -19.26 -44.97 17.25
N LEU A 393 -20.47 -45.30 17.72
CA LEU A 393 -20.70 -45.96 19.00
C LEU A 393 -20.76 -47.50 18.88
N SER A 394 -20.76 -48.03 17.65
CA SER A 394 -20.80 -49.47 17.39
C SER A 394 -20.00 -49.86 16.15
N ASP A 395 -19.43 -51.06 16.20
CA ASP A 395 -18.79 -51.80 15.10
C ASP A 395 -19.76 -52.24 13.98
N ARG A 396 -21.08 -52.18 14.21
CA ARG A 396 -22.10 -52.49 13.20
C ARG A 396 -22.30 -51.36 12.18
N ILE A 397 -21.64 -50.22 12.37
CA ILE A 397 -21.74 -49.06 11.50
C ILE A 397 -20.84 -49.26 10.28
N GLN A 398 -21.42 -49.18 9.08
CA GLN A 398 -20.71 -49.42 7.81
C GLN A 398 -20.65 -48.18 6.91
N SER A 399 -21.32 -47.08 7.27
CA SER A 399 -21.31 -45.84 6.51
C SER A 399 -21.57 -44.63 7.39
N THR A 400 -21.08 -43.46 6.98
CA THR A 400 -21.48 -42.18 7.57
C THR A 400 -22.99 -41.95 7.38
N PRO A 401 -23.64 -41.17 8.25
CA PRO A 401 -25.04 -40.79 8.07
C PRO A 401 -25.24 -39.94 6.81
N ALA A 402 -26.38 -40.11 6.14
CA ALA A 402 -26.86 -39.13 5.18
C ALA A 402 -27.25 -37.85 5.94
N ILE A 403 -26.79 -36.69 5.47
CA ILE A 403 -27.07 -35.41 6.11
C ILE A 403 -27.96 -34.61 5.17
N PRO A 404 -29.25 -34.41 5.50
CA PRO A 404 -30.14 -33.59 4.70
C PRO A 404 -29.59 -32.17 4.61
N PHE A 405 -29.46 -31.67 3.38
CA PHE A 405 -29.01 -30.32 3.10
C PHE A 405 -29.74 -29.81 1.87
N SER A 406 -30.28 -28.61 1.94
CA SER A 406 -30.99 -28.02 0.82
C SER A 406 -30.72 -26.53 0.72
N CYS A 407 -30.86 -26.01 -0.51
CA CYS A 407 -30.72 -24.58 -0.79
C CYS A 407 -31.83 -24.12 -1.72
N PHE A 408 -32.09 -22.81 -1.74
CA PHE A 408 -33.01 -22.22 -2.71
C PHE A 408 -32.23 -21.69 -3.93
N ASP A 409 -32.54 -22.21 -5.11
CA ASP A 409 -31.93 -21.75 -6.37
C ASP A 409 -32.80 -20.65 -7.00
N PRO A 410 -32.38 -19.37 -6.96
CA PRO A 410 -33.18 -18.26 -7.48
C PRO A 410 -33.40 -18.33 -8.99
N LYS A 411 -32.53 -19.02 -9.75
CA LYS A 411 -32.70 -19.19 -11.21
C LYS A 411 -33.83 -20.17 -11.53
N LYS A 412 -33.99 -21.21 -10.70
CA LYS A 412 -35.08 -22.21 -10.82
C LYS A 412 -36.33 -21.84 -10.03
N LYS A 413 -36.23 -20.85 -9.14
CA LYS A 413 -37.28 -20.45 -8.18
C LYS A 413 -37.79 -21.63 -7.34
N ALA A 414 -36.90 -22.57 -7.00
CA ALA A 414 -37.24 -23.81 -6.31
C ALA A 414 -36.14 -24.25 -5.33
N HIS A 415 -36.50 -25.05 -4.33
CA HIS A 415 -35.54 -25.71 -3.46
C HIS A 415 -34.87 -26.88 -4.18
N VAL A 416 -33.56 -26.96 -4.03
CA VAL A 416 -32.73 -28.01 -4.61
C VAL A 416 -32.18 -28.87 -3.47
N ASP A 417 -32.31 -30.19 -3.63
CA ASP A 417 -31.73 -31.16 -2.72
C ASP A 417 -30.21 -31.24 -2.94
N LEU A 418 -29.46 -30.99 -1.86
CA LEU A 418 -28.00 -31.10 -1.79
C LEU A 418 -27.60 -32.07 -0.67
N THR A 419 -28.46 -33.04 -0.36
CA THR A 419 -28.22 -34.05 0.68
C THR A 419 -26.83 -34.67 0.52
N ILE A 420 -26.06 -34.61 1.61
CA ILE A 420 -24.70 -35.16 1.65
C ILE A 420 -24.82 -36.68 1.67
N PRO A 421 -24.28 -37.38 0.66
CA PRO A 421 -24.44 -38.83 0.55
C PRO A 421 -23.60 -39.56 1.62
N PRO A 422 -24.07 -40.74 2.08
CA PRO A 422 -23.29 -41.63 2.93
C PRO A 422 -21.95 -42.01 2.30
N VAL A 423 -20.88 -42.02 3.10
CA VAL A 423 -19.55 -42.50 2.74
C VAL A 423 -19.32 -43.82 3.44
N PRO A 424 -18.94 -44.90 2.74
CA PRO A 424 -18.68 -46.20 3.36
C PRO A 424 -17.44 -46.12 4.27
N ILE A 425 -17.55 -46.72 5.45
CA ILE A 425 -16.47 -46.80 6.45
C ILE A 425 -16.47 -48.19 7.11
N THR A 426 -15.30 -48.63 7.56
CA THR A 426 -15.16 -49.89 8.31
C THR A 426 -14.88 -49.57 9.77
N VAL A 427 -15.83 -49.90 10.66
CA VAL A 427 -15.65 -49.71 12.11
C VAL A 427 -15.10 -50.98 12.75
N GLN A 428 -13.92 -50.89 13.35
CA GLN A 428 -13.32 -51.99 14.10
C GLN A 428 -13.84 -52.03 15.54
N PRO A 429 -13.95 -53.23 16.15
CA PRO A 429 -14.33 -53.35 17.55
C PRO A 429 -13.35 -52.62 18.46
N PRO A 430 -13.81 -52.09 19.61
CA PRO A 430 -12.94 -51.39 20.55
C PRO A 430 -11.91 -52.38 21.12
N PRO A 431 -10.70 -51.91 21.49
CA PRO A 431 -9.72 -52.74 22.16
C PRO A 431 -10.29 -53.22 23.50
N GLY A 432 -10.63 -54.52 23.58
CA GLY A 432 -11.26 -55.13 24.77
C GLY A 432 -12.61 -55.81 24.53
N GLY A 433 -13.18 -55.78 23.32
CA GLY A 433 -14.22 -56.73 22.90
C GLY A 433 -15.60 -56.60 23.55
N VAL A 434 -15.91 -55.52 24.27
CA VAL A 434 -17.26 -55.29 24.82
C VAL A 434 -17.70 -53.85 24.57
N LEU A 435 -18.77 -53.70 23.78
CA LEU A 435 -19.61 -52.50 23.79
C LEU A 435 -20.78 -52.77 24.74
N PRO A 436 -21.02 -51.94 25.77
CA PRO A 436 -22.21 -52.07 26.58
C PRO A 436 -23.41 -51.55 25.79
N ILE A 437 -24.17 -52.45 25.18
CA ILE A 437 -25.51 -52.11 24.69
C ILE A 437 -26.49 -53.14 25.24
N ALA A 438 -27.17 -52.76 26.33
CA ALA A 438 -28.60 -52.94 26.59
C ALA A 438 -28.88 -53.07 28.10
N GLU A 439 -28.86 -51.95 28.85
CA GLU A 439 -29.73 -51.80 30.04
C GLU A 439 -29.80 -50.39 30.65
N THR A 440 -29.21 -49.36 30.04
CA THR A 440 -29.17 -48.00 30.64
C THR A 440 -30.04 -46.97 29.92
N ALA A 441 -31.03 -47.40 29.13
CA ALA A 441 -31.93 -46.50 28.40
C ALA A 441 -33.21 -46.10 29.17
N LYS A 442 -33.33 -46.42 30.48
CA LYS A 442 -34.53 -46.10 31.26
C LYS A 442 -34.34 -45.30 32.55
N THR A 443 -33.12 -44.86 32.89
CA THR A 443 -32.89 -44.17 34.18
C THR A 443 -31.91 -42.99 34.05
N ALA A 444 -32.07 -42.17 33.01
CA ALA A 444 -31.46 -40.85 32.92
C ALA A 444 -32.52 -39.83 32.50
N VAL A 445 -33.64 -39.85 33.23
CA VAL A 445 -34.56 -38.74 33.37
C VAL A 445 -34.35 -38.27 34.80
N LEU A 446 -34.08 -36.97 34.97
CA LEU A 446 -33.81 -36.22 36.21
C LEU A 446 -32.32 -35.94 36.49
N GLY A 447 -31.96 -34.67 36.26
CA GLY A 447 -30.84 -33.99 36.92
C GLY A 447 -29.51 -34.06 36.18
N VAL A 448 -29.30 -33.18 35.20
CA VAL A 448 -27.95 -32.72 34.87
C VAL A 448 -27.94 -31.24 35.18
N ASP A 449 -27.28 -30.90 36.29
CA ASP A 449 -26.97 -29.54 36.69
C ASP A 449 -25.97 -28.93 35.70
N ASP A 450 -26.19 -27.65 35.35
CA ASP A 450 -25.45 -26.85 34.36
C ASP A 450 -23.98 -26.54 34.73
N SER A 451 -23.39 -27.23 35.71
CA SER A 451 -22.05 -26.90 36.23
C SER A 451 -20.88 -27.70 35.65
N ASP A 452 -21.11 -28.73 34.83
CA ASP A 452 -20.04 -29.54 34.22
C ASP A 452 -19.60 -29.08 32.82
N LEU A 453 -20.03 -27.89 32.40
CA LEU A 453 -19.73 -27.29 31.09
C LEU A 453 -18.35 -26.61 30.98
N PHE A 454 -17.52 -26.66 32.03
CA PHE A 454 -16.13 -26.21 31.96
C PHE A 454 -15.17 -27.40 32.00
N GLY A 455 -14.54 -27.63 30.84
CA GLY A 455 -13.72 -28.80 30.56
C GLY A 455 -12.66 -29.07 31.62
N ALA A 456 -12.65 -30.31 32.08
CA ALA A 456 -11.46 -30.94 32.64
C ALA A 456 -10.28 -30.64 31.71
N GLU A 457 -9.25 -30.03 32.28
CA GLU A 457 -7.97 -29.77 31.63
C GLU A 457 -7.51 -31.05 30.93
N ARG A 458 -7.51 -31.02 29.60
CA ARG A 458 -6.95 -32.11 28.79
C ARG A 458 -5.47 -32.17 29.13
N GLU A 459 -5.07 -33.25 29.78
CA GLU A 459 -3.67 -33.60 29.96
C GLU A 459 -2.98 -33.54 28.58
N LEU A 460 -2.04 -32.60 28.45
CA LEU A 460 -1.32 -32.34 27.21
C LEU A 460 -0.44 -33.56 26.90
N VAL A 461 -0.97 -34.50 26.14
CA VAL A 461 -0.15 -35.58 25.56
C VAL A 461 0.77 -34.95 24.52
N LEU A 462 2.05 -34.84 24.88
CA LEU A 462 3.13 -34.42 23.99
C LEU A 462 3.15 -35.33 22.75
N THR A 463 2.71 -34.79 21.62
CA THR A 463 2.86 -35.45 20.32
C THR A 463 4.33 -35.43 19.93
N GLY A 464 4.97 -36.60 19.99
CA GLY A 464 6.20 -36.93 19.27
C GLY A 464 7.40 -36.00 19.51
N LEU A 465 8.22 -36.31 20.52
CA LEU A 465 9.61 -35.88 20.51
C LEU A 465 10.25 -36.41 19.22
N MET A 466 10.79 -35.52 18.38
CA MET A 466 11.56 -35.94 17.21
C MET A 466 12.72 -36.84 17.66
N ASP A 467 12.81 -38.06 17.11
CA ASP A 467 13.85 -39.06 17.44
C ASP A 467 15.29 -38.62 17.16
N LYS A 468 15.48 -37.45 16.52
CA LYS A 468 16.80 -36.91 16.17
C LYS A 468 16.91 -35.47 16.66
N PRO A 469 17.90 -35.15 17.53
CA PRO A 469 18.14 -33.77 17.90
C PRO A 469 18.51 -32.96 16.66
N GLY A 470 17.79 -31.86 16.43
CA GLY A 470 18.11 -30.90 15.38
C GLY A 470 19.51 -30.31 15.54
N ARG A 471 19.99 -29.60 14.51
CA ARG A 471 21.29 -28.92 14.55
C ARG A 471 21.37 -28.01 15.77
N ARG A 472 22.39 -28.21 16.61
CA ARG A 472 22.70 -27.33 17.73
C ARG A 472 23.02 -25.94 17.19
N VAL A 473 22.15 -24.99 17.46
CA VAL A 473 22.41 -23.56 17.25
C VAL A 473 22.89 -22.97 18.57
N SER A 474 23.99 -22.21 18.52
CA SER A 474 24.59 -21.59 19.71
C SER A 474 23.71 -20.50 20.34
N THR A 475 22.67 -20.02 19.64
CA THR A 475 21.75 -18.99 20.15
C THR A 475 20.42 -19.04 19.41
N LEU A 476 19.32 -19.02 20.17
CA LEU A 476 17.93 -18.90 19.66
C LEU A 476 17.52 -17.45 19.37
N ALA A 477 18.45 -16.50 19.52
CA ALA A 477 18.19 -15.09 19.24
C ALA A 477 17.84 -14.92 17.75
N PRO A 478 16.71 -14.26 17.44
CA PRO A 478 16.23 -14.07 16.08
C PRO A 478 17.27 -13.28 15.26
N LEU A 479 17.34 -13.57 13.96
CA LEU A 479 18.37 -13.03 13.05
C LEU A 479 18.43 -11.49 13.09
N GLN A 480 17.28 -10.84 13.26
CA GLN A 480 17.14 -9.39 13.33
C GLN A 480 17.81 -8.71 14.54
N GLN A 481 18.10 -9.45 15.62
CA GLN A 481 18.78 -8.92 16.81
C GLN A 481 20.30 -9.13 16.77
N ARG A 482 20.82 -9.79 15.73
CA ARG A 482 22.26 -10.03 15.59
C ARG A 482 22.93 -8.79 15.00
N GLY A 483 24.04 -8.35 15.59
CA GLY A 483 24.73 -7.12 15.17
C GLY A 483 25.16 -7.10 13.70
N TRP A 484 25.52 -8.25 13.12
CA TRP A 484 25.88 -8.34 11.70
C TRP A 484 24.69 -8.03 10.77
N PHE A 485 23.46 -8.39 11.17
CA PHE A 485 22.26 -8.12 10.38
C PHE A 485 21.96 -6.62 10.38
N LEU A 486 22.09 -5.96 11.53
CA LEU A 486 22.00 -4.50 11.62
C LEU A 486 23.09 -3.81 10.80
N ALA A 487 24.32 -4.32 10.82
CA ALA A 487 25.42 -3.80 10.01
C ALA A 487 25.13 -3.94 8.50
N LEU A 488 24.52 -5.05 8.08
CA LEU A 488 24.13 -5.29 6.69
C LEU A 488 23.10 -4.26 6.20
N GLN A 489 22.16 -3.83 7.06
CA GLN A 489 21.17 -2.81 6.72
C GLN A 489 21.76 -1.41 6.50
N ILE A 490 22.96 -1.14 7.01
CA ILE A 490 23.64 0.15 6.87
C ILE A 490 24.41 0.24 5.53
N VAL A 491 24.71 -0.89 4.88
CA VAL A 491 25.51 -0.93 3.65
C VAL A 491 24.91 -0.09 2.51
N PRO A 492 23.60 -0.16 2.19
CA PRO A 492 23.02 0.67 1.12
C PRO A 492 23.14 2.17 1.41
N ALA A 493 22.96 2.59 2.66
CA ALA A 493 23.10 3.99 3.08
C ALA A 493 24.55 4.47 2.94
N ALA A 494 25.52 3.64 3.29
CA ALA A 494 26.95 3.94 3.11
C ALA A 494 27.32 4.08 1.63
N VAL A 495 26.78 3.22 0.74
CA VAL A 495 27.00 3.30 -0.71
C VAL A 495 26.43 4.60 -1.27
N LEU A 496 25.19 4.95 -0.93
CA LEU A 496 24.56 6.20 -1.36
C LEU A 496 25.30 7.44 -0.84
N GLY A 497 25.72 7.42 0.43
CA GLY A 497 26.56 8.46 1.03
C GLY A 497 27.88 8.64 0.28
N GLY A 498 28.55 7.53 -0.06
CA GLY A 498 29.77 7.53 -0.86
C GLY A 498 29.58 8.11 -2.27
N MET A 499 28.49 7.75 -2.96
CA MET A 499 28.13 8.30 -4.26
C MET A 499 27.86 9.82 -4.18
N TRP A 500 27.13 10.26 -3.16
CA TRP A 500 26.86 11.68 -2.94
C TRP A 500 28.14 12.47 -2.65
N LEU A 501 29.03 11.94 -1.82
CA LEU A 501 30.32 12.58 -1.51
C LEU A 501 31.20 12.69 -2.76
N ARG A 502 31.22 11.64 -3.59
CA ARG A 502 31.93 11.62 -4.87
C ARG A 502 31.38 12.67 -5.83
N GLU A 503 30.06 12.77 -5.97
CA GLU A 503 29.42 13.75 -6.84
C GLU A 503 29.62 15.19 -6.33
N ARG A 504 29.55 15.40 -5.02
CA ARG A 504 29.88 16.69 -4.39
C ARG A 504 31.33 17.09 -4.64
N ARG A 505 32.27 16.15 -4.49
CA ARG A 505 33.68 16.37 -4.80
C ARG A 505 33.90 16.67 -6.28
N ARG A 506 33.20 15.96 -7.17
CA ARG A 506 33.27 16.18 -8.62
C ARG A 506 32.80 17.58 -9.00
N ARG A 507 31.68 18.04 -8.44
CA ARG A 507 31.15 19.40 -8.67
C ARG A 507 32.09 20.49 -8.14
N TYR A 508 32.65 20.28 -6.95
CA TYR A 508 33.64 21.19 -6.37
C TYR A 508 34.88 21.32 -7.26
N LEU A 509 35.41 20.20 -7.76
CA LEU A 509 36.58 20.22 -8.66
C LEU A 509 36.26 20.80 -10.04
N ALA A 510 35.02 20.71 -10.50
CA ALA A 510 34.58 21.35 -11.75
C ALA A 510 34.46 22.88 -11.62
N GLN A 511 34.10 23.38 -10.42
CA GLN A 511 34.03 24.81 -10.11
C GLN A 511 35.40 25.43 -9.82
N HIS A 512 36.37 24.62 -9.33
CA HIS A 512 37.71 25.06 -8.96
C HIS A 512 38.80 24.28 -9.74
N PRO A 513 38.95 24.53 -11.06
CA PRO A 513 39.97 23.88 -11.87
C PRO A 513 41.40 24.20 -11.39
N GLU A 514 41.62 25.35 -10.73
CA GLU A 514 42.91 25.72 -10.15
C GLU A 514 43.44 24.72 -9.11
N VAL A 515 42.54 24.07 -8.35
CA VAL A 515 42.91 23.08 -7.32
C VAL A 515 43.48 21.82 -7.97
N VAL A 516 42.91 21.39 -9.09
CA VAL A 516 43.37 20.24 -9.87
C VAL A 516 44.71 20.55 -10.53
N LEU A 517 44.85 21.74 -11.11
CA LEU A 517 46.08 22.19 -11.77
C LEU A 517 47.25 22.32 -10.79
N ARG A 518 47.03 22.92 -9.61
CA ARG A 518 48.05 23.01 -8.54
C ARG A 518 48.45 21.63 -8.02
N ALA A 519 47.49 20.72 -7.84
CA ALA A 519 47.78 19.35 -7.42
C ALA A 519 48.59 18.57 -8.48
N LYS A 520 48.28 18.76 -9.77
CA LYS A 520 49.02 18.17 -10.89
C LYS A 520 50.44 18.74 -10.99
N ALA A 521 50.58 20.06 -10.91
CA ALA A 521 51.87 20.76 -10.89
C ALA A 521 52.76 20.29 -9.74
N ARG A 522 52.24 20.21 -8.50
CA ARG A 522 53.00 19.69 -7.34
C ARG A 522 53.51 18.25 -7.57
N ARG A 523 52.73 17.40 -8.26
CA ARG A 523 53.15 16.03 -8.61
C ARG A 523 54.18 16.03 -9.74
N GLY A 524 53.97 16.85 -10.77
CA GLY A 524 54.89 17.04 -11.91
C GLY A 524 56.26 17.52 -11.46
N VAL A 525 56.31 18.58 -10.65
CA VAL A 525 57.55 19.12 -10.06
C VAL A 525 58.29 18.07 -9.24
N ARG A 526 57.59 17.31 -8.37
CA ARG A 526 58.22 16.22 -7.60
C ARG A 526 58.82 15.13 -8.49
N ARG A 527 58.15 14.80 -9.60
CA ARG A 527 58.64 13.81 -10.57
C ARG A 527 59.88 14.34 -11.28
N GLN A 528 59.83 15.56 -11.81
CA GLN A 528 60.95 16.15 -12.55
C GLN A 528 62.16 16.43 -11.65
N LEU A 529 61.94 16.81 -10.39
CA LEU A 529 63.02 16.96 -9.42
C LEU A 529 63.73 15.64 -9.10
N ARG A 530 62.99 14.53 -9.05
CA ARG A 530 63.59 13.19 -8.91
C ARG A 530 64.44 12.84 -10.13
N LEU A 531 63.95 13.12 -11.34
CA LEU A 531 64.69 12.89 -12.58
C LEU A 531 65.94 13.78 -12.67
N ALA A 532 65.84 15.05 -12.28
CA ALA A 532 66.98 15.96 -12.21
C ALA A 532 68.04 15.46 -11.22
N ARG A 533 67.63 15.00 -10.03
CA ARG A 533 68.56 14.41 -9.04
C ARG A 533 69.22 13.12 -9.56
N GLN A 534 68.47 12.27 -10.25
CA GLN A 534 69.01 11.05 -10.86
C GLN A 534 70.01 11.39 -11.98
N ALA A 535 69.68 12.33 -12.86
CA ALA A 535 70.56 12.78 -13.93
C ALA A 535 71.83 13.45 -13.38
N ALA A 536 71.70 14.28 -12.33
CA ALA A 536 72.84 14.85 -11.62
C ALA A 536 73.76 13.78 -11.02
N SER A 537 73.18 12.74 -10.38
CA SER A 537 73.96 11.61 -9.84
C SER A 537 74.64 10.76 -10.91
N ALA A 538 74.04 10.66 -12.10
CA ALA A 538 74.58 9.95 -13.25
C ALA A 538 75.56 10.80 -14.09
N ARG A 539 75.81 12.05 -13.69
CA ARG A 539 76.58 13.07 -14.45
C ARG A 539 76.03 13.32 -15.87
N ASP A 540 74.73 13.09 -16.07
CA ASP A 540 74.03 13.37 -17.32
C ASP A 540 73.54 14.82 -17.33
N VAL A 541 74.34 15.70 -17.94
CA VAL A 541 74.05 17.13 -18.05
C VAL A 541 72.83 17.39 -18.95
N GLY A 542 72.61 16.56 -19.97
CA GLY A 542 71.44 16.63 -20.85
C GLY A 542 70.15 16.35 -20.10
N GLY A 543 70.12 15.23 -19.39
CA GLY A 543 69.00 14.84 -18.54
C GLY A 543 68.70 15.84 -17.43
N PHE A 544 69.73 16.43 -16.80
CA PHE A 544 69.57 17.42 -15.74
C PHE A 544 68.91 18.72 -16.24
N VAL A 545 69.44 19.28 -17.34
CA VAL A 545 68.91 20.52 -17.93
C VAL A 545 67.48 20.33 -18.42
N ALA A 546 67.19 19.22 -19.11
CA ALA A 546 65.84 18.90 -19.57
C ALA A 546 64.85 18.70 -18.42
N ALA A 547 65.22 17.97 -17.36
CA ALA A 547 64.38 17.77 -16.19
C ALA A 547 64.18 19.07 -15.40
N GLY A 548 65.20 19.92 -15.30
CA GLY A 548 65.14 21.22 -14.63
C GLY A 548 64.20 22.20 -15.33
N VAL A 549 64.31 22.34 -16.66
CA VAL A 549 63.39 23.16 -17.46
C VAL A 549 61.95 22.66 -17.37
N ASN A 550 61.75 21.34 -17.45
CA ASN A 550 60.41 20.76 -17.31
C ASN A 550 59.83 20.92 -15.89
N ALA A 551 60.67 20.91 -14.85
CA ALA A 551 60.25 21.22 -13.49
C ALA A 551 59.79 22.68 -13.34
N LEU A 552 60.51 23.63 -13.94
CA LEU A 552 60.16 25.05 -13.93
C LEU A 552 58.86 25.32 -14.70
N ARG A 553 58.67 24.65 -15.84
CA ARG A 553 57.43 24.69 -16.64
C ARG A 553 56.23 24.14 -15.87
N GLU A 554 56.37 22.99 -15.21
CA GLU A 554 55.31 22.39 -14.40
C GLU A 554 54.95 23.25 -13.17
N ALA A 555 55.93 23.94 -12.59
CA ALA A 555 55.71 24.81 -11.43
C ALA A 555 55.03 26.14 -11.79
N SER A 556 55.28 26.68 -12.98
CA SER A 556 54.72 27.95 -13.46
C SER A 556 53.35 27.80 -14.14
N ALA A 557 53.01 26.61 -14.63
CA ALA A 557 51.76 26.34 -15.36
C ALA A 557 50.45 26.76 -14.64
N PRO A 558 50.28 26.61 -13.31
CA PRO A 558 49.06 27.06 -12.63
C PRO A 558 48.88 28.59 -12.60
N ARG A 559 49.96 29.36 -12.81
CA ARG A 559 49.94 30.84 -12.80
C ARG A 559 49.88 31.42 -14.21
N ALA A 560 50.56 30.79 -15.17
CA ALA A 560 50.57 31.20 -16.57
C ALA A 560 49.35 30.69 -17.38
N ALA A 561 48.42 29.95 -16.75
CA ALA A 561 47.18 29.42 -17.34
C ALA A 561 47.38 28.64 -18.67
N GLY A 562 48.54 28.00 -18.85
CA GLY A 562 48.93 27.31 -20.08
C GLY A 562 49.35 25.85 -19.87
N ASN A 563 49.44 25.08 -20.96
CA ASN A 563 50.01 23.74 -20.93
C ASN A 563 51.51 23.84 -20.57
N PRO A 564 52.03 23.11 -19.56
CA PRO A 564 53.43 23.18 -19.14
C PRO A 564 54.43 23.11 -20.31
N ASN A 565 54.16 22.27 -21.30
CA ASN A 565 55.08 22.05 -22.43
C ASN A 565 55.10 23.21 -23.45
N ALA A 566 54.13 24.11 -23.39
CA ALA A 566 54.05 25.28 -24.27
C ALA A 566 54.72 26.53 -23.68
N LEU A 567 55.14 26.48 -22.41
CA LEU A 567 55.72 27.64 -21.72
C LEU A 567 57.17 27.90 -22.16
N VAL A 568 57.43 29.13 -22.57
CA VAL A 568 58.74 29.64 -22.97
C VAL A 568 59.42 30.30 -21.76
N CYS A 569 60.72 30.55 -21.83
CA CYS A 569 61.49 31.20 -20.76
C CYS A 569 60.83 32.50 -20.26
N ALA A 570 60.29 33.32 -21.17
CA ALA A 570 59.57 34.55 -20.83
C ALA A 570 58.32 34.30 -19.95
N ASP A 571 57.56 33.23 -20.23
CA ASP A 571 56.36 32.88 -19.48
C ASP A 571 56.71 32.40 -18.06
N VAL A 572 57.81 31.64 -17.92
CA VAL A 572 58.31 31.19 -16.62
C VAL A 572 58.84 32.37 -15.79
N LEU A 573 59.53 33.33 -16.42
CA LEU A 573 60.00 34.55 -15.77
C LEU A 573 58.83 35.47 -15.36
N SER A 574 57.71 35.45 -16.09
CA SER A 574 56.50 36.19 -15.73
C SER A 574 55.79 35.64 -14.49
N ALA A 575 56.08 34.38 -14.11
CA ALA A 575 55.53 33.74 -12.93
C ALA A 575 56.32 34.01 -11.63
N LEU A 576 57.50 34.64 -11.72
CA LEU A 576 58.32 35.12 -10.61
C LEU A 576 57.81 36.49 -10.12
N GLU A 577 58.01 36.78 -8.84
CA GLU A 577 57.80 38.15 -8.31
C GLU A 577 58.78 39.14 -8.98
N PRO A 578 58.44 40.43 -9.13
CA PRO A 578 59.32 41.41 -9.77
C PRO A 578 60.73 41.46 -9.18
N SER A 579 60.87 41.27 -7.87
CA SER A 579 62.16 41.21 -7.16
C SER A 579 62.95 39.92 -7.40
N GLU A 580 62.27 38.80 -7.65
CA GLU A 580 62.89 37.49 -7.94
C GLU A 580 63.30 37.38 -9.42
N ARG A 581 62.60 38.09 -10.31
CA ARG A 581 62.82 38.10 -11.77
C ARG A 581 64.16 38.72 -12.19
N ASP A 582 64.63 39.74 -11.47
CA ASP A 582 65.91 40.41 -11.74
C ASP A 582 67.04 39.97 -10.80
N GLY A 583 66.71 39.13 -9.80
CA GLY A 583 67.67 38.53 -8.88
C GLY A 583 68.29 37.22 -9.39
N GLN A 584 68.94 36.50 -8.46
CA GLN A 584 69.61 35.22 -8.72
C GLN A 584 68.66 34.15 -9.29
N GLU A 585 67.40 34.16 -8.86
CA GLU A 585 66.37 33.20 -9.28
C GLU A 585 66.00 33.37 -10.77
N GLY A 586 65.83 34.61 -11.24
CA GLY A 586 65.62 34.90 -12.67
C GLY A 586 66.85 34.62 -13.54
N ALA A 587 68.06 34.84 -13.01
CA ALA A 587 69.31 34.48 -13.69
C ALA A 587 69.42 32.96 -13.90
N LEU A 588 69.09 32.16 -12.88
CA LEU A 588 69.07 30.70 -12.96
C LEU A 588 68.09 30.19 -14.02
N VAL A 589 66.88 30.76 -14.09
CA VAL A 589 65.89 30.39 -15.11
C VAL A 589 66.42 30.68 -16.52
N ARG A 590 67.03 31.85 -16.75
CA ARG A 590 67.63 32.20 -18.05
C ARG A 590 68.79 31.27 -18.41
N GLN A 591 69.62 30.91 -17.44
CA GLN A 591 70.78 30.03 -17.65
C GLN A 591 70.36 28.59 -17.98
N LEU A 592 69.35 28.03 -17.28
CA LEU A 592 68.84 26.68 -17.57
C LEU A 592 68.11 26.60 -18.92
N PHE A 593 67.30 27.59 -19.27
CA PHE A 593 66.65 27.64 -20.58
C PHE A 593 67.66 27.87 -21.70
N GLY A 594 68.65 28.75 -21.50
CA GLY A 594 69.74 28.95 -22.45
C GLY A 594 70.60 27.70 -22.67
N ALA A 595 70.87 26.92 -21.62
CA ALA A 595 71.55 25.63 -21.72
C ALA A 595 70.70 24.58 -22.47
N ALA A 596 69.38 24.57 -22.26
CA ALA A 596 68.47 23.66 -22.96
C ALA A 596 68.34 24.00 -24.45
N ASP A 597 68.26 25.29 -24.79
CA ASP A 597 68.20 25.76 -26.18
C ASP A 597 69.55 25.53 -26.87
N ALA A 598 70.67 25.78 -26.19
CA ALA A 598 72.00 25.45 -26.68
C ALA A 598 72.09 23.96 -27.03
N GLN A 599 71.71 23.04 -26.13
CA GLN A 599 71.69 21.60 -26.39
C GLN A 599 70.80 21.17 -27.58
N ARG A 600 69.74 21.92 -27.86
CA ARG A 600 68.75 21.57 -28.90
C ARG A 600 69.14 22.08 -30.29
N PHE A 601 69.84 23.21 -30.36
CA PHE A 601 70.14 23.91 -31.63
C PHE A 601 71.64 24.01 -31.95
N VAL A 602 72.51 23.78 -30.96
CA VAL A 602 73.97 23.82 -31.10
C VAL A 602 74.53 22.53 -30.51
N ASP A 603 75.37 21.79 -31.24
CA ASP A 603 76.00 20.55 -30.76
C ASP A 603 77.08 20.79 -29.67
N LYS A 604 76.89 21.82 -28.82
CA LYS A 604 77.78 22.19 -27.73
C LYS A 604 77.32 21.48 -26.45
N LYS A 605 78.07 20.48 -26.01
CA LYS A 605 77.86 19.82 -24.72
C LYS A 605 78.10 20.81 -23.57
N PRO A 606 77.12 21.03 -22.67
CA PRO A 606 77.32 21.91 -21.52
C PRO A 606 78.26 21.30 -20.48
N ASP A 607 78.95 22.18 -19.76
CA ASP A 607 80.00 21.82 -18.82
C ASP A 607 79.43 21.09 -17.58
N SER A 608 80.11 20.02 -17.15
CA SER A 608 79.71 19.20 -16.01
C SER A 608 79.77 19.96 -14.68
N GLU A 609 80.61 20.99 -14.57
CA GLU A 609 80.71 21.87 -13.41
C GLU A 609 79.42 22.70 -13.21
N MET A 610 78.69 22.99 -14.30
CA MET A 610 77.44 23.75 -14.27
C MET A 610 76.34 23.03 -13.48
N VAL A 611 76.30 21.69 -13.50
CA VAL A 611 75.30 20.90 -12.76
C VAL A 611 75.50 21.03 -11.25
N ALA A 612 76.75 21.03 -10.79
CA ALA A 612 77.08 21.12 -9.37
C ALA A 612 76.71 22.48 -8.78
N THR A 613 76.84 23.56 -9.56
CA THR A 613 76.47 24.92 -9.14
C THR A 613 74.96 25.15 -9.18
N LEU A 614 74.25 24.70 -10.22
CA LEU A 614 72.83 25.01 -10.44
C LEU A 614 71.86 24.09 -9.68
N GLN A 615 72.27 22.88 -9.29
CA GLN A 615 71.41 21.95 -8.56
C GLN A 615 70.87 22.51 -7.23
N PRO A 616 71.68 23.02 -6.29
CA PRO A 616 71.16 23.53 -5.02
C PRO A 616 70.23 24.73 -5.19
N GLU A 617 70.52 25.60 -6.15
CA GLU A 617 69.71 26.78 -6.45
C GLU A 617 68.35 26.42 -7.07
N LEU A 618 68.33 25.44 -7.98
CA LEU A 618 67.10 24.90 -8.58
C LEU A 618 66.22 24.22 -7.52
N GLU A 619 66.81 23.46 -6.60
CA GLU A 619 66.08 22.81 -5.51
C GLU A 619 65.50 23.83 -4.51
N SER A 620 66.25 24.89 -4.21
CA SER A 620 65.79 26.00 -3.36
C SER A 620 64.60 26.73 -3.99
N LEU A 621 64.70 27.11 -5.27
CA LEU A 621 63.64 27.81 -6.00
C LEU A 621 62.37 26.96 -6.13
N LEU A 622 62.51 25.69 -6.54
CA LEU A 622 61.37 24.78 -6.64
C LEU A 622 60.79 24.43 -5.25
N GLY A 623 61.61 24.47 -4.20
CA GLY A 623 61.18 24.35 -2.81
C GLY A 623 60.27 25.50 -2.38
N LYS A 624 60.69 26.75 -2.65
CA LYS A 624 59.88 27.96 -2.41
C LYS A 624 58.59 27.95 -3.24
N TRP A 625 58.65 27.53 -4.50
CA TRP A 625 57.48 27.47 -5.35
C TRP A 625 56.50 26.38 -4.92
N ARG A 626 56.98 25.25 -4.40
CA ARG A 626 56.15 24.17 -3.88
C ARG A 626 55.38 24.55 -2.60
N THR A 627 55.90 25.48 -1.79
CA THR A 627 55.15 25.99 -0.62
C THR A 627 54.10 27.02 -1.02
N ARG A 628 54.30 27.72 -2.14
CA ARG A 628 53.35 28.71 -2.71
C ARG A 628 52.25 28.09 -3.59
N LEU A 629 52.53 26.97 -4.26
CA LEU A 629 51.54 26.11 -4.93
C LEU A 629 50.70 25.39 -3.91
#